data_AF-A0A3D5FJB6-F1
#
_entry.id   AF-A0A3D5FJB6-F1
#
_cell.length_a   1.000
_cell.length_b   1.000
_cell.length_c   1.000
_cell.angle_alpha   90.00
_cell.angle_beta   90.00
_cell.angle_gamma   90.00
#
_symmetry.space_group_name_H-M   'P 1'
#
loop_
_entity.id
_entity.type
_entity.pdbx_description
1 polymer ?
#
loop_
_entity_poly.entity_id
_entity_poly.type
_entity_poly.pdbx_seq_one_letter_code
_entity_poly.pdbx_strand_id
1 'polypeptide(L)' 'MKRYSAWSVFFNGLTGQRNWDRAWRDSEPRSEYDIVIVGAGLHGLATAFYLA' A
#
# COMPACT_ATOMS: atom_id res chain seq x y z
N MET A 1 -5.24 5.19 -11.34
CA MET A 1 -5.51 4.81 -9.93
C MET A 1 -6.98 5.05 -9.63
N LYS A 2 -7.74 4.02 -9.25
CA LYS A 2 -9.12 4.23 -8.79
C LYS A 2 -9.08 5.10 -7.52
N ARG A 3 -9.83 6.20 -7.53
CA ARG A 3 -9.92 7.09 -6.37
C ARG A 3 -10.69 6.38 -5.26
N TYR A 4 -10.08 6.26 -4.09
CA TYR A 4 -10.76 5.73 -2.92
C TYR A 4 -11.88 6.67 -2.47
N SER A 5 -13.05 6.10 -2.23
CA SER A 5 -14.20 6.74 -1.60
C SER A 5 -14.90 5.73 -0.71
N ALA A 6 -15.63 6.20 0.31
CA ALA A 6 -16.40 5.33 1.20
C ALA A 6 -17.32 4.38 0.42
N TRP A 7 -17.98 4.89 -0.61
CA TRP A 7 -18.84 4.09 -1.50
C TRP A 7 -18.06 3.02 -2.24
N SER A 8 -16.95 3.38 -2.89
CA SER A 8 -16.13 2.39 -3.61
C SER A 8 -15.58 1.29 -2.70
N VAL A 9 -15.20 1.61 -1.46
CA VAL A 9 -14.68 0.63 -0.49
C VAL A 9 -15.77 -0.33 -0.05
N PHE A 10 -16.96 0.19 0.25
CA PHE A 10 -18.11 -0.62 0.64
C PHE A 10 -18.49 -1.61 -0.48
N PHE A 11 -18.72 -1.13 -1.70
CA PHE A 11 -19.11 -2.01 -2.81
C PHE A 11 -18.02 -3.01 -3.20
N ASN A 12 -16.75 -2.59 -3.23
CA ASN A 12 -15.67 -3.54 -3.51
C ASN A 12 -15.55 -4.61 -2.42
N GLY A 13 -15.80 -4.25 -1.17
CA GLY A 13 -15.90 -5.21 -0.06
C GLY A 13 -16.96 -6.28 -0.30
N LEU A 14 -18.15 -5.89 -0.77
CA LEU A 14 -19.22 -6.84 -1.12
C LEU A 14 -18.84 -7.76 -2.30
N THR A 15 -18.00 -7.28 -3.23
CA THR A 15 -17.52 -8.08 -4.37
C THR A 15 -16.27 -8.91 -4.07
N GLY A 16 -15.81 -8.97 -2.81
CA GLY A 16 -14.61 -9.70 -2.42
C GLY A 16 -13.31 -9.07 -2.92
N GLN A 17 -13.24 -7.73 -2.97
CA GLN A 17 -12.04 -6.95 -3.33
C GLN A 17 -11.54 -7.17 -4.77
N ARG A 18 -12.38 -7.68 -5.68
CA ARG A 18 -11.95 -8.09 -7.04
C ARG A 18 -11.73 -6.94 -8.02
N ASN A 19 -12.32 -5.77 -7.79
CA ASN A 19 -12.24 -4.67 -8.77
C ASN A 19 -11.18 -3.62 -8.41
N TRP A 20 -10.22 -3.93 -7.53
CA TRP A 20 -9.09 -3.06 -7.28
C TRP A 20 -7.94 -3.33 -8.23
N ASP A 21 -7.29 -2.26 -8.68
CA ASP A 21 -5.96 -2.36 -9.24
C ASP A 21 -4.97 -2.65 -8.10
N ARG A 22 -3.86 -3.32 -8.41
CA ARG A 22 -2.81 -3.61 -7.42
C ARG A 22 -2.26 -2.31 -6.83
N ALA A 23 -2.39 -2.14 -5.52
CA ALA A 23 -1.99 -0.92 -4.81
C ALA A 23 -0.46 -0.77 -4.65
N TRP A 24 0.23 -1.90 -4.44
CA TRP A 24 1.69 -1.94 -4.28
C TRP A 24 2.33 -2.94 -5.23
N ARG A 25 3.48 -2.55 -5.79
CA ARG A 25 4.36 -3.42 -6.57
C ARG A 25 4.97 -4.51 -5.68
N ASP A 26 5.16 -5.70 -6.26
CA ASP A 26 5.78 -6.86 -5.64
C ASP A 26 7.24 -6.98 -6.10
N SER A 27 8.09 -6.09 -5.63
CA SER A 27 9.50 -6.11 -6.01
C SER A 27 10.31 -6.94 -5.04
N GLU A 28 11.19 -7.80 -5.55
CA GLU A 28 12.22 -8.44 -4.74
C GLU A 28 13.10 -7.40 -4.02
N PRO A 29 13.58 -7.71 -2.80
CA PRO A 29 14.50 -6.83 -2.09
C PRO A 29 15.78 -6.58 -2.91
N ARG A 30 16.23 -5.32 -2.91
CA ARG A 30 17.53 -4.93 -3.47
C ARG A 30 18.64 -5.37 -2.52
N SER A 31 19.86 -5.46 -3.04
CA SER A 31 21.05 -5.74 -2.23
C SER A 31 21.34 -4.64 -1.21
N GLU A 32 20.95 -3.40 -1.50
CA GLU A 32 21.31 -2.22 -0.72
C GLU A 32 20.16 -1.20 -0.63
N TYR A 33 20.07 -0.51 0.50
CA TYR A 33 19.12 0.56 0.82
C TYR A 33 19.78 1.58 1.74
N ASP A 34 19.48 2.87 1.56
CA ASP A 34 19.91 3.90 2.51
C ASP A 34 19.26 3.70 3.90
N ILE A 35 17.99 3.26 3.90
CA ILE A 35 17.19 3.04 5.09
C ILE A 35 16.34 1.78 4.92
N VAL A 36 16.35 0.90 5.92
CA VAL A 36 15.44 -0.27 6.02
C VAL A 36 14.49 -0.04 7.19
N ILE A 37 13.18 -0.04 6.91
CA ILE A 37 12.13 0.11 7.93
C ILE A 37 11.58 -1.28 8.27
N VAL A 38 11.82 -1.73 9.51
CA VAL A 38 11.31 -3.01 10.00
C VAL A 38 9.93 -2.79 10.62
N GLY A 39 8.90 -3.29 9.94
CA GLY A 39 7.49 -3.19 10.36
C GLY A 39 6.68 -2.32 9.40
N ALA A 40 5.76 -2.95 8.65
CA ALA A 40 4.90 -2.30 7.66
C ALA A 40 3.55 -1.81 8.24
N GLY A 41 3.54 -1.43 9.52
CA GLY A 41 2.38 -0.81 10.16
C GLY A 41 2.24 0.67 9.77
N LEU A 42 1.21 1.33 10.29
CA LEU A 42 0.90 2.72 9.96
C LEU A 42 2.08 3.66 10.24
N HIS A 43 2.78 3.48 11.35
CA HIS A 43 3.98 4.26 11.68
C HIS A 43 5.13 4.01 10.70
N GLY A 44 5.42 2.76 10.35
CA GLY A 44 6.50 2.43 9.43
C GLY A 44 6.26 2.98 8.02
N LEU A 45 5.02 2.86 7.52
CA LEU A 45 4.63 3.43 6.24
C LEU A 45 4.63 4.97 6.25
N ALA A 46 4.18 5.60 7.35
CA ALA A 46 4.25 7.04 7.51
C ALA A 46 5.70 7.53 7.53
N THR A 47 6.59 6.86 8.26
CA THR A 47 8.02 7.15 8.25
C THR A 47 8.60 7.04 6.84
N ALA A 48 8.29 5.96 6.10
CA ALA A 48 8.73 5.81 4.71
C ALA A 48 8.24 6.94 3.80
N PHE A 49 7.00 7.39 3.99
CA PHE A 49 6.41 8.49 3.22
C PHE A 49 7.09 9.83 3.49
N TYR A 50 7.45 10.13 4.74
CA TYR A 50 8.11 11.40 5.10
C TYR A 50 9.62 11.41 4.86
N LEU A 51 10.25 10.25 4.63
CA LEU A 51 11.65 10.15 4.20
C LEU A 51 11.85 10.29 2.69
N ALA A 52 10.77 10.12 1.90
CA ALA A 52 10.76 10.18 0.44
C ALA A 52 10.54 11.62 -0.08
#